data_AF-A0A829HA41-F1
#
_entry.id   AF-A0A829HA41-F1
#
_cell.length_a   1.000
_cell.length_b   1.000
_cell.length_c   1.000
_cell.angle_alpha   90.00
_cell.angle_beta   90.00
_cell.angle_gamma   90.00
#
_symmetry.space_group_name_H-M   'P 1'
#
loop_
_entity.id
_entity.type
_entity.pdbx_description
1 polymer ?
#
loop_
_entity_poly.entity_id
_entity_poly.type
_entity_poly.pdbx_seq_one_letter_code
_entity_poly.pdbx_strand_id
1 'polypeptide(L)'
;MAPYQDDLNTLLAKLQAIAQTGNYYAKDVFDQQRYTELADVTTKLAIKLGASDQQAKLFVDADFGYVTPKVDVRAVTFIDDQLLLVQERAGGAWSIPGGLADLGYSAGEIAVKETREEAGLTVKPQQLLAVRALRKHAYAKQSSQDVYKMFIACLPENRALKSGIETAKVQLFTREQALQVPLSLQRNLPADIEMAFDAHTASHWMAKFD
;
A
#
# COMPACT_ATOMS: atom_id res chain seq x y z
N MET A 1 -22.84 7.02 -0.12
CA MET A 1 -21.77 7.94 0.33
C MET A 1 -21.10 8.48 -0.91
N ALA A 2 -21.09 9.79 -1.11
CA ALA A 2 -20.32 10.38 -2.20
C ALA A 2 -18.84 9.98 -2.01
N PRO A 3 -18.11 9.62 -3.08
CA PRO A 3 -16.67 9.35 -2.98
C PRO A 3 -15.99 10.58 -2.38
N TYR A 4 -14.90 10.37 -1.64
CA TYR A 4 -14.07 11.45 -1.09
C TYR A 4 -13.57 12.31 -2.27
N GLN A 5 -14.29 13.38 -2.54
CA GLN A 5 -14.32 14.05 -3.85
C GLN A 5 -13.23 15.12 -3.86
N ASP A 6 -12.15 14.91 -4.63
CA ASP A 6 -11.24 15.90 -5.22
C ASP A 6 -11.09 17.25 -4.47
N ASP A 7 -10.97 17.21 -3.14
CA ASP A 7 -10.79 18.40 -2.35
C ASP A 7 -9.39 18.95 -2.69
N LEU A 8 -9.34 20.25 -2.91
CA LEU A 8 -8.16 20.94 -3.42
C LEU A 8 -6.91 20.69 -2.56
N ASN A 9 -7.06 20.58 -1.24
CA ASN A 9 -5.96 20.28 -0.34
C ASN A 9 -5.46 18.84 -0.53
N THR A 10 -6.38 17.89 -0.68
CA THR A 10 -6.04 16.50 -0.97
C THR A 10 -5.32 16.37 -2.31
N LEU A 11 -5.73 17.11 -3.33
CA LEU A 11 -5.06 17.14 -4.64
C LEU A 11 -3.66 17.74 -4.57
N LEU A 12 -3.50 18.86 -3.84
CA LEU A 12 -2.19 19.47 -3.61
C LEU A 12 -1.25 18.53 -2.84
N ALA A 13 -1.76 17.85 -1.81
CA ALA A 13 -0.99 16.85 -1.06
C ALA A 13 -0.58 15.67 -1.96
N LYS A 14 -1.47 15.20 -2.85
CA LYS A 14 -1.15 14.15 -3.83
C LYS A 14 -0.03 14.58 -4.79
N LEU A 15 -0.10 15.78 -5.35
CA LEU A 15 0.95 16.31 -6.24
C LEU A 15 2.30 16.39 -5.51
N GLN A 16 2.29 16.85 -4.25
CA GLN A 16 3.49 16.94 -3.43
C GLN A 16 4.09 15.57 -3.13
N ALA A 17 3.27 14.57 -2.79
CA ALA A 17 3.75 13.21 -2.56
C ALA A 17 4.32 12.56 -3.82
N ILE A 18 3.72 12.80 -5.00
CA ILE A 18 4.26 12.33 -6.29
C ILE A 18 5.62 12.97 -6.54
N ALA A 19 5.77 14.28 -6.31
CA ALA A 19 7.03 14.98 -6.47
C ALA A 19 8.12 14.40 -5.56
N GLN A 20 7.83 14.22 -4.27
CA GLN A 20 8.79 13.68 -3.31
C GLN A 20 9.17 12.23 -3.60
N THR A 21 8.19 11.37 -3.84
CA THR A 21 8.40 9.94 -4.14
C THR A 21 9.16 9.77 -5.45
N GLY A 22 8.76 10.51 -6.49
CA GLY A 22 9.44 10.54 -7.77
C GLY A 22 10.90 10.98 -7.62
N ASN A 23 11.15 12.06 -6.88
CA ASN A 23 12.51 12.55 -6.65
C ASN A 23 13.38 11.55 -5.88
N TYR A 24 12.81 10.84 -4.89
CA TYR A 24 13.52 9.83 -4.10
C TYR A 24 13.95 8.60 -4.94
N TYR A 25 13.08 8.13 -5.84
CA TYR A 25 13.35 6.93 -6.66
C TYR A 25 13.99 7.22 -8.02
N ALA A 26 13.96 8.47 -8.49
CA ALA A 26 14.57 8.86 -9.76
C ALA A 26 16.09 8.61 -9.76
N LYS A 27 16.56 7.91 -10.80
CA LYS A 27 17.98 7.57 -10.99
C LYS A 27 18.70 8.53 -11.95
N ASP A 28 17.94 9.31 -12.72
CA ASP A 28 18.45 10.27 -13.69
C ASP A 28 18.19 11.71 -13.22
N VAL A 29 19.18 12.57 -13.48
CA VAL A 29 19.18 13.97 -13.02
C VAL A 29 18.08 14.82 -13.65
N PHE A 30 17.65 14.49 -14.87
CA PHE A 30 16.56 15.21 -15.54
C PHE A 30 15.21 14.88 -14.89
N ASP A 31 14.99 13.63 -14.47
CA ASP A 31 13.78 13.25 -13.73
C ASP A 31 13.74 13.89 -12.34
N GLN A 32 14.86 13.91 -11.62
CA GLN A 32 14.95 14.62 -10.34
C GLN A 32 14.65 16.12 -10.49
N GLN A 33 15.14 16.75 -11.56
CA GLN A 33 14.82 18.14 -11.89
C GLN A 33 13.33 18.33 -12.16
N ARG A 34 12.69 17.43 -12.94
CA ARG A 34 11.25 17.47 -13.21
C ARG A 34 10.42 17.34 -11.93
N TYR A 35 10.80 16.45 -11.01
CA TYR A 35 10.09 16.29 -9.74
C TYR A 35 10.31 17.48 -8.80
N THR A 36 11.49 18.09 -8.82
CA THR A 36 11.75 19.35 -8.09
C THR A 36 10.86 20.48 -8.62
N GLU A 37 10.72 20.59 -9.95
CA GLU A 37 9.82 21.55 -10.58
C GLU A 37 8.35 21.28 -10.21
N LEU A 38 7.92 20.02 -10.16
CA LEU A 38 6.57 19.63 -9.72
C LEU A 38 6.28 20.08 -8.28
N ALA A 39 7.25 19.93 -7.37
CA ALA A 39 7.11 20.40 -5.98
C ALA A 39 6.98 21.93 -5.90
N ASP A 40 7.80 22.65 -6.66
CA ASP A 40 7.78 24.13 -6.70
C ASP A 40 6.45 24.66 -7.27
N VAL A 41 5.95 24.06 -8.37
CA VAL A 41 4.64 24.41 -8.94
C VAL A 41 3.51 24.13 -7.94
N THR A 42 3.55 22.99 -7.24
CA THR A 42 2.55 22.63 -6.23
C THR A 42 2.52 23.65 -5.08
N THR A 43 3.70 24.09 -4.62
CA THR A 43 3.85 25.14 -3.60
C THR A 43 3.21 26.45 -4.06
N LYS A 44 3.54 26.89 -5.28
CA LYS A 44 2.99 28.11 -5.88
C LYS A 44 1.47 28.06 -6.05
N LEU A 45 0.93 26.89 -6.39
CA LEU A 45 -0.52 26.67 -6.45
C LEU A 45 -1.16 26.82 -5.08
N ALA A 46 -0.61 26.19 -4.04
CA ALA A 46 -1.13 26.31 -2.67
C ALA A 46 -1.20 27.77 -2.20
N ILE A 47 -0.15 28.57 -2.45
CA ILE A 47 -0.10 30.00 -2.11
C ILE A 47 -1.20 30.77 -2.86
N LYS A 48 -1.33 30.55 -4.18
CA LYS A 48 -2.36 31.21 -4.99
C LYS A 48 -3.78 30.88 -4.55
N LEU A 49 -3.97 29.74 -3.91
CA LEU A 49 -5.25 29.26 -3.39
C LEU A 49 -5.53 29.69 -1.95
N GLY A 50 -4.68 30.55 -1.38
CA GLY A 50 -4.90 31.20 -0.09
C GLY A 50 -4.11 30.61 1.08
N ALA A 51 -3.20 29.65 0.84
CA ALA A 51 -2.23 29.26 1.86
C ALA A 51 -1.23 30.40 2.10
N SER A 52 -0.92 30.69 3.37
CA SER A 52 0.22 31.55 3.70
C SER A 52 1.53 30.90 3.26
N ASP A 53 2.60 31.69 3.10
CA ASP A 53 3.93 31.15 2.77
C ASP A 53 4.39 30.09 3.80
N GLN A 54 3.99 30.24 5.06
CA GLN A 54 4.28 29.29 6.12
C GLN A 54 3.43 28.01 6.00
N GLN A 55 2.16 28.13 5.60
CA GLN A 55 1.30 26.98 5.32
C GLN A 55 1.74 26.24 4.06
N ALA A 56 2.11 26.95 3.00
CA ALA A 56 2.64 26.37 1.77
C ALA A 56 3.96 25.64 2.03
N LYS A 57 4.84 26.21 2.86
CA LYS A 57 6.01 25.48 3.38
C LYS A 57 5.62 24.27 4.20
N LEU A 58 4.67 24.36 5.12
CA LEU A 58 4.19 23.20 5.91
C LEU A 58 3.57 22.09 5.04
N PHE A 59 2.98 22.42 3.88
CA PHE A 59 2.50 21.44 2.90
C PHE A 59 3.65 20.71 2.20
N VAL A 60 4.73 21.43 1.88
CA VAL A 60 5.96 20.89 1.26
C VAL A 60 6.80 20.12 2.27
N ASP A 61 6.79 20.62 3.51
CA ASP A 61 7.58 20.16 4.64
C ASP A 61 6.77 19.26 5.59
N ALA A 62 5.63 18.70 5.17
CA ALA A 62 4.76 17.91 6.05
C ALA A 62 5.44 16.64 6.61
N ASP A 63 6.59 16.23 6.04
CA ASP A 63 7.48 15.21 6.60
C ASP A 63 8.50 15.76 7.63
N PHE A 64 8.61 17.07 7.86
CA PHE A 64 9.64 17.70 8.72
C PHE A 64 9.19 18.06 10.14
N GLY A 65 7.89 18.10 10.46
CA GLY A 65 7.43 18.54 11.79
C GLY A 65 7.38 17.44 12.85
N TYR A 66 6.92 16.24 12.48
CA TYR A 66 6.84 15.08 13.36
C TYR A 66 6.87 13.81 12.53
N VAL A 67 7.92 13.00 12.67
CA VAL A 67 8.06 11.74 11.95
C VAL A 67 7.08 10.72 12.52
N THR A 68 6.12 10.26 11.71
CA THR A 68 5.21 9.17 12.07
C THR A 68 5.64 7.86 11.41
N PRO A 69 5.25 6.70 11.97
CA PRO A 69 5.36 5.44 11.24
C PRO A 69 4.60 5.52 9.91
N LYS A 70 5.16 4.93 8.85
CA LYS A 70 4.44 4.77 7.58
C LYS A 70 3.37 3.69 7.72
N VAL A 71 2.39 3.69 6.82
CA VAL A 71 1.37 2.64 6.76
C VAL A 71 1.58 1.81 5.51
N ASP A 72 1.63 0.49 5.67
CA ASP A 72 1.61 -0.51 4.59
C ASP A 72 0.31 -1.28 4.67
N VAL A 73 -0.37 -1.48 3.55
CA VAL A 73 -1.65 -2.19 3.48
C VAL A 73 -1.48 -3.50 2.73
N ARG A 74 -2.12 -4.57 3.22
CA ARG A 74 -2.13 -5.89 2.60
C ARG A 74 -3.57 -6.35 2.39
N ALA A 75 -3.95 -6.56 1.14
CA ALA A 75 -5.29 -6.96 0.72
C ALA A 75 -5.43 -8.49 0.70
N VAL A 76 -5.95 -9.04 1.79
CA VAL A 76 -6.19 -10.48 1.95
C VAL A 76 -7.46 -10.85 1.18
N THR A 77 -7.31 -11.52 0.04
CA THR A 77 -8.43 -11.87 -0.84
C THR A 77 -8.44 -13.38 -1.10
N PHE A 78 -9.60 -14.00 -0.90
CA PHE A 78 -9.82 -15.42 -1.17
C PHE A 78 -10.76 -15.63 -2.35
N ILE A 79 -10.46 -16.60 -3.21
CA ILE A 79 -11.34 -17.13 -4.26
C ILE A 79 -11.34 -18.65 -4.12
N ASP A 80 -12.52 -19.25 -3.96
CA ASP A 80 -12.70 -20.70 -3.82
C ASP A 80 -11.75 -21.31 -2.74
N ASP A 81 -11.69 -20.67 -1.57
CA ASP A 81 -10.83 -21.02 -0.41
C ASP A 81 -9.32 -20.98 -0.65
N GLN A 82 -8.89 -20.35 -1.74
CA GLN A 82 -7.49 -20.13 -2.07
C GLN A 82 -7.11 -18.66 -1.94
N LEU A 83 -5.96 -18.39 -1.32
CA LEU A 83 -5.43 -17.05 -1.10
C LEU A 83 -4.78 -16.51 -2.37
N LEU A 84 -5.14 -15.28 -2.74
CA LEU A 84 -4.49 -14.54 -3.82
C LEU A 84 -3.10 -14.06 -3.41
N LEU A 85 -2.08 -14.45 -4.16
CA LEU A 85 -0.73 -13.91 -4.05
C LEU A 85 -0.23 -13.40 -5.40
N VAL A 86 0.67 -12.43 -5.34
CA VAL A 86 1.36 -11.82 -6.48
C VAL A 86 2.86 -12.05 -6.37
N GLN A 87 3.50 -12.37 -7.50
CA GLN A 87 4.94 -12.57 -7.59
C GLN A 87 5.62 -11.31 -8.09
N GLU A 88 6.56 -10.79 -7.31
CA GLU A 88 7.38 -9.66 -7.73
C GLU A 88 8.27 -10.04 -8.93
N ARG A 89 8.43 -9.12 -9.89
CA ARG A 89 9.37 -9.32 -11.01
C ARG A 89 10.81 -9.45 -10.54
N ALA A 90 11.18 -8.69 -9.52
CA ALA A 90 12.48 -8.80 -8.88
C ALA A 90 12.47 -9.94 -7.85
N GLY A 91 13.37 -10.91 -7.99
CA GLY A 91 13.58 -11.95 -6.98
C GLY A 91 12.56 -13.09 -6.94
N GLY A 92 11.45 -13.01 -7.69
CA GLY A 92 10.50 -14.12 -7.84
C GLY A 92 9.80 -14.54 -6.54
N ALA A 93 9.78 -13.67 -5.54
CA ALA A 93 9.13 -13.91 -4.27
C ALA A 93 7.64 -13.54 -4.33
N TRP A 94 6.82 -14.21 -3.52
CA TRP A 94 5.37 -14.06 -3.49
C TRP A 94 4.91 -13.25 -2.28
N SER A 95 3.90 -12.41 -2.48
CA SER A 95 3.31 -11.62 -1.41
C SER A 95 1.81 -11.44 -1.55
N ILE A 96 1.17 -11.09 -0.42
CA ILE A 96 -0.22 -10.62 -0.43
C ILE A 96 -0.22 -9.25 -1.12
N PRO A 97 -1.12 -9.01 -2.10
CA PRO A 97 -1.20 -7.74 -2.82
C PRO A 97 -1.24 -6.55 -1.87
N GLY A 98 -0.52 -5.49 -2.21
CA GLY A 98 -0.46 -4.29 -1.36
C GLY A 98 0.88 -3.58 -1.31
N GLY A 99 0.87 -2.41 -0.70
CA GLY A 99 2.00 -1.51 -0.62
C GLY A 99 1.82 -0.40 0.41
N LEU A 100 2.71 0.59 0.35
CA LEU A 100 2.61 1.79 1.19
C LEU A 100 1.34 2.57 0.86
N ALA A 101 0.71 3.14 1.88
CA ALA A 101 -0.48 3.93 1.71
C ALA A 101 -0.16 5.29 1.06
N ASP A 102 -0.72 5.52 -0.13
CA ASP A 102 -0.67 6.80 -0.83
C ASP A 102 -1.50 7.87 -0.12
N LEU A 103 -1.03 9.13 -0.18
CA LEU A 103 -1.79 10.25 0.36
C LEU A 103 -3.14 10.42 -0.33
N GLY A 104 -4.16 10.73 0.47
CA GLY A 104 -5.52 10.97 -0.02
C GLY A 104 -6.23 9.70 -0.50
N TYR A 105 -5.79 8.54 -0.03
CA TYR A 105 -6.51 7.28 -0.08
C TYR A 105 -6.69 6.76 1.34
N SER A 106 -7.87 6.22 1.65
CA SER A 106 -8.08 5.41 2.84
C SER A 106 -7.36 4.06 2.71
N ALA A 107 -7.10 3.39 3.83
CA ALA A 107 -6.48 2.07 3.82
C ALA A 107 -7.28 1.04 2.98
N GLY A 108 -8.61 1.14 3.00
CA GLY A 108 -9.47 0.31 2.15
C GLY A 108 -9.27 0.62 0.66
N GLU A 109 -9.20 1.90 0.27
CA GLU A 109 -8.97 2.28 -1.12
C GLU A 109 -7.58 1.87 -1.61
N ILE A 110 -6.55 1.89 -0.76
CA ILE A 110 -5.24 1.33 -1.08
C ILE A 110 -5.35 -0.18 -1.35
N ALA A 111 -6.06 -0.93 -0.51
CA ALA A 111 -6.26 -2.36 -0.75
C ALA A 111 -6.92 -2.62 -2.12
N VAL A 112 -7.90 -1.79 -2.52
CA VAL A 112 -8.54 -1.88 -3.86
C VAL A 112 -7.55 -1.52 -4.97
N LYS A 113 -6.86 -0.39 -4.84
CA LYS A 113 -5.90 0.12 -5.83
C LYS A 113 -4.80 -0.91 -6.12
N GLU A 114 -4.10 -1.35 -5.07
CA GLU A 114 -2.97 -2.27 -5.21
C GLU A 114 -3.41 -3.63 -5.76
N THR A 115 -4.54 -4.17 -5.30
CA THR A 115 -5.07 -5.44 -5.83
C THR A 115 -5.40 -5.33 -7.32
N ARG A 116 -5.97 -4.19 -7.75
CA ARG A 116 -6.27 -3.94 -9.16
C ARG A 116 -5.00 -3.79 -9.99
N GLU A 117 -4.01 -3.06 -9.49
CA GLU A 117 -2.75 -2.80 -10.20
C GLU A 117 -1.89 -4.05 -10.33
N GLU A 118 -1.76 -4.85 -9.28
CA GLU A 118 -0.88 -6.01 -9.23
C GLU A 118 -1.55 -7.29 -9.78
N ALA A 119 -2.84 -7.48 -9.49
CA ALA A 119 -3.58 -8.70 -9.81
C ALA A 119 -4.71 -8.54 -10.84
N GLY A 120 -4.99 -7.31 -11.30
CA GLY A 120 -6.07 -7.03 -12.26
C GLY A 120 -7.47 -7.24 -11.69
N LEU A 121 -7.56 -7.52 -10.39
CA LEU A 121 -8.77 -7.94 -9.70
C LEU A 121 -9.39 -6.76 -8.96
N THR A 122 -10.68 -6.52 -9.18
CA THR A 122 -11.44 -5.55 -8.39
C THR A 122 -11.96 -6.22 -7.13
N VAL A 123 -11.74 -5.59 -5.98
CA VAL A 123 -12.15 -6.11 -4.68
C VAL A 123 -12.87 -5.04 -3.86
N LYS A 124 -13.62 -5.47 -2.85
CA LYS A 124 -14.30 -4.62 -1.88
C LYS A 124 -13.79 -4.91 -0.45
N PRO A 125 -13.18 -3.94 0.25
CA PRO A 125 -12.74 -4.10 1.63
C PRO A 125 -13.90 -4.48 2.56
N GLN A 126 -13.69 -5.42 3.47
CA GLN A 126 -14.71 -5.93 4.40
C GLN A 126 -14.33 -5.74 5.86
N GLN A 127 -13.13 -6.19 6.25
CA GLN A 127 -12.76 -6.32 7.65
C GLN A 127 -11.26 -6.09 7.86
N LEU A 128 -10.90 -5.35 8.90
CA LEU A 128 -9.51 -5.28 9.36
C LEU A 128 -9.16 -6.58 10.10
N LEU A 129 -8.14 -7.29 9.62
CA LEU A 129 -7.70 -8.56 10.19
C LEU A 129 -6.61 -8.37 11.24
N ALA A 130 -5.68 -7.46 10.98
CA ALA A 130 -4.60 -7.16 11.92
C ALA A 130 -3.96 -5.79 11.65
N VAL A 131 -3.36 -5.21 12.69
CA VAL A 131 -2.39 -4.12 12.60
C VAL A 131 -1.10 -4.57 13.29
N ARG A 132 0.02 -4.56 12.57
CA ARG A 132 1.33 -5.01 13.05
C ARG A 132 2.41 -3.96 12.82
N ALA A 133 3.14 -3.60 13.85
CA ALA A 133 4.35 -2.81 13.76
C ALA A 133 5.51 -3.68 13.26
N LEU A 134 6.10 -3.30 12.13
CA LEU A 134 7.14 -4.07 11.46
C LEU A 134 8.31 -4.42 12.41
N ARG A 135 8.68 -3.49 13.31
CA ARG A 135 9.76 -3.68 14.30
C ARG A 135 9.51 -4.77 15.35
N LYS A 136 8.25 -5.17 15.58
CA LYS A 136 7.88 -6.20 16.58
C LYS A 136 7.88 -7.62 16.01
N HIS A 137 8.12 -7.77 14.71
CA HIS A 137 8.07 -9.06 14.01
C HIS A 137 9.35 -9.28 13.18
N ALA A 138 9.60 -10.54 12.82
CA ALA A 138 10.81 -10.96 12.11
C ALA A 138 10.78 -10.68 10.59
N TYR A 139 10.20 -9.56 10.17
CA TYR A 139 10.24 -9.14 8.76
C TYR A 139 11.69 -8.90 8.33
N ALA A 140 12.03 -9.31 7.12
CA ALA A 140 13.32 -8.96 6.54
C ALA A 140 13.39 -7.42 6.39
N LYS A 141 14.50 -6.82 6.83
CA LYS A 141 14.65 -5.36 6.86
C LYS A 141 14.57 -4.77 5.45
N GLN A 142 13.62 -3.84 5.26
CA GLN A 142 13.51 -3.00 4.06
C GLN A 142 14.03 -1.58 4.27
N SER A 143 13.94 -1.08 5.49
CA SER A 143 14.16 0.33 5.81
C SER A 143 14.46 0.48 7.31
N SER A 144 15.08 1.60 7.68
CA SER A 144 15.19 2.05 9.08
C SER A 144 13.90 2.72 9.58
N GLN A 145 12.91 2.92 8.71
CA GLN A 145 11.66 3.58 9.04
C GLN A 145 10.71 2.65 9.80
N ASP A 146 9.98 3.22 10.77
CA ASP A 146 8.92 2.51 11.47
C ASP A 146 7.70 2.38 10.55
N VAL A 147 7.04 1.22 10.54
CA VAL A 147 5.92 0.93 9.64
C VAL A 147 4.84 0.15 10.38
N TYR A 148 3.59 0.55 10.22
CA TYR A 148 2.41 -0.22 10.61
C TYR A 148 1.82 -0.91 9.39
N LYS A 149 1.72 -2.23 9.46
CA LYS A 149 1.16 -3.09 8.42
C LYS A 149 -0.28 -3.45 8.77
N MET A 150 -1.22 -3.02 7.93
CA MET A 150 -2.64 -3.31 8.07
C MET A 150 -3.04 -4.42 7.11
N PHE A 151 -3.59 -5.51 7.64
CA PHE A 151 -4.14 -6.59 6.83
C PHE A 151 -5.64 -6.43 6.73
N ILE A 152 -6.17 -6.31 5.52
CA ILE A 152 -7.59 -6.06 5.27
C ILE A 152 -8.16 -7.20 4.44
N ALA A 153 -9.20 -7.87 4.94
CA ALA A 153 -9.96 -8.83 4.18
C ALA A 153 -10.77 -8.13 3.10
N CYS A 154 -10.69 -8.65 1.88
CA CYS A 154 -11.31 -8.10 0.69
C CYS A 154 -12.14 -9.17 -0.02
N LEU A 155 -13.35 -8.79 -0.43
CA LEU A 155 -14.23 -9.64 -1.23
C LEU A 155 -13.98 -9.39 -2.72
N PRO A 156 -13.73 -10.41 -3.55
CA PRO A 156 -13.57 -10.22 -4.98
C PRO A 156 -14.91 -9.89 -5.65
N GLU A 157 -14.94 -8.83 -6.47
CA GLU A 157 -16.13 -8.44 -7.24
C GLU A 157 -16.20 -9.14 -8.60
N ASN A 158 -15.07 -9.69 -9.05
CA ASN A 158 -14.97 -10.53 -10.24
C ASN A 158 -13.95 -11.66 -10.01
N ARG A 159 -13.70 -12.49 -11.02
CA ARG A 159 -12.76 -13.63 -10.91
C ARG A 159 -11.63 -13.57 -11.96
N ALA A 160 -11.46 -12.45 -12.64
CA ALA A 160 -10.50 -12.30 -13.72
C ALA A 160 -9.14 -11.84 -13.16
N LEU A 161 -8.15 -12.73 -13.17
CA LEU A 161 -6.79 -12.41 -12.74
C LEU A 161 -5.94 -12.01 -13.93
N LYS A 162 -5.18 -10.92 -13.77
CA LYS A 162 -4.22 -10.45 -14.77
C LYS A 162 -3.05 -9.77 -14.08
N SER A 163 -1.83 -10.16 -14.43
CA SER A 163 -0.62 -9.53 -13.89
C SER A 163 -0.50 -8.05 -14.28
N GLY A 164 -0.12 -7.23 -13.31
CA GLY A 164 0.27 -5.84 -13.49
C GLY A 164 1.60 -5.62 -14.22
N ILE A 165 1.99 -4.35 -14.32
CA ILE A 165 3.28 -3.93 -14.88
C ILE A 165 4.44 -4.39 -13.98
N GLU A 166 4.27 -4.31 -12.67
CA GLU A 166 5.32 -4.61 -11.67
C GLU A 166 5.29 -6.07 -11.19
N THR A 167 4.22 -6.78 -11.50
CA THR A 167 3.98 -8.17 -11.11
C THR A 167 4.36 -9.12 -12.24
N ALA A 168 5.05 -10.22 -11.92
CA ALA A 168 5.41 -11.25 -12.87
C ALA A 168 4.29 -12.28 -13.05
N LYS A 169 3.67 -12.69 -11.94
CA LYS A 169 2.63 -13.72 -11.89
C LYS A 169 1.60 -13.41 -10.82
N VAL A 170 0.38 -13.89 -11.05
CA VAL A 170 -0.75 -13.79 -10.12
C VAL A 170 -1.32 -15.19 -10.01
N GLN A 171 -1.49 -15.70 -8.80
CA GLN A 171 -1.97 -17.05 -8.60
C GLN A 171 -2.71 -17.20 -7.26
N LEU A 172 -3.63 -18.16 -7.24
CA LEU A 172 -4.36 -18.59 -6.05
C LEU A 172 -3.64 -19.79 -5.43
N PHE A 173 -3.49 -19.79 -4.11
CA PHE A 173 -2.78 -20.81 -3.36
C PHE A 173 -3.67 -21.40 -2.26
N THR A 174 -3.66 -22.73 -2.11
CA THR A 174 -4.11 -23.33 -0.85
C THR A 174 -3.14 -22.96 0.28
N ARG A 175 -3.54 -23.24 1.52
CA ARG A 175 -2.71 -23.01 2.70
C ARG A 175 -1.36 -23.71 2.59
N GLU A 176 -1.35 -25.00 2.24
CA GLU A 176 -0.13 -25.79 2.10
C GLU A 176 0.77 -25.24 1.00
N GLN A 177 0.19 -24.85 -0.14
CA GLN A 177 0.96 -24.32 -1.26
C GLN A 177 1.56 -22.93 -0.94
N ALA A 178 0.79 -22.06 -0.29
CA ALA A 178 1.22 -20.70 0.06
C ALA A 178 2.42 -20.70 1.03
N LEU A 179 2.51 -21.69 1.92
CA LEU A 179 3.61 -21.83 2.88
C LEU A 179 4.86 -22.48 2.27
N GLN A 180 4.78 -23.03 1.06
CA GLN A 180 5.89 -23.69 0.36
C GLN A 180 6.53 -22.81 -0.72
N VAL A 181 5.84 -21.76 -1.18
CA VAL A 181 6.42 -20.82 -2.16
C VAL A 181 7.43 -19.88 -1.50
N PRO A 182 8.41 -19.36 -2.26
CA PRO A 182 9.34 -18.36 -1.74
C PRO A 182 8.59 -17.07 -1.41
N LEU A 183 8.31 -16.83 -0.13
CA LEU A 183 7.61 -15.62 0.32
C LEU A 183 8.55 -14.42 0.35
N SER A 184 8.02 -13.26 0.00
CA SER A 184 8.67 -11.97 0.20
C SER A 184 8.62 -11.63 1.70
N LEU A 185 9.60 -12.12 2.46
CA LEU A 185 9.65 -11.98 3.93
C LEU A 185 9.73 -10.52 4.42
N GLN A 186 9.94 -9.60 3.49
CA GLN A 186 9.86 -8.17 3.71
C GLN A 186 8.41 -7.66 3.74
N ARG A 187 7.53 -8.29 2.97
CA ARG A 187 6.12 -7.88 2.79
C ARG A 187 5.16 -8.70 3.65
N ASN A 188 5.41 -9.99 3.82
CA ASN A 188 4.60 -10.91 4.64
C ASN A 188 5.43 -12.09 5.15
N LEU A 189 5.14 -12.51 6.38
CA LEU A 189 5.69 -13.68 7.04
C LEU A 189 4.79 -14.90 6.82
N PRO A 190 5.31 -16.14 6.98
CA PRO A 190 4.46 -17.33 7.06
C PRO A 190 3.32 -17.18 8.09
N ALA A 191 3.58 -16.55 9.23
CA ALA A 191 2.57 -16.28 10.25
C ALA A 191 1.50 -15.26 9.82
N ASP A 192 1.76 -14.42 8.82
CA ASP A 192 0.73 -13.55 8.21
C ASP A 192 -0.18 -14.37 7.29
N ILE A 193 0.40 -15.28 6.51
CA ILE A 193 -0.35 -16.21 5.65
C ILE A 193 -1.25 -17.09 6.50
N GLU A 194 -0.71 -17.69 7.56
CA GLU A 194 -1.49 -18.50 8.50
C GLU A 194 -2.64 -17.71 9.11
N MET A 195 -2.38 -16.48 9.54
CA MET A 195 -3.39 -15.57 10.08
C MET A 195 -4.51 -15.28 9.07
N ALA A 196 -4.17 -15.10 7.79
CA ALA A 196 -5.16 -14.91 6.74
C ALA A 196 -6.09 -16.12 6.57
N PHE A 197 -5.56 -17.35 6.57
CA PHE A 197 -6.36 -18.57 6.48
C PHE A 197 -7.20 -18.83 7.74
N ASP A 198 -6.65 -18.55 8.92
CA ASP A 198 -7.39 -18.62 10.19
C ASP A 198 -8.57 -17.64 10.18
N ALA A 199 -8.35 -16.42 9.72
CA ALA A 199 -9.39 -15.40 9.63
C ALA A 199 -10.47 -15.77 8.62
N HIS A 200 -10.10 -16.33 7.47
CA HIS A 200 -11.02 -16.75 6.42
C HIS A 200 -11.97 -17.88 6.87
N THR A 201 -11.49 -18.78 7.73
CA THR A 201 -12.28 -19.93 8.22
C THR A 201 -12.99 -19.67 9.56
N ALA A 202 -12.68 -18.56 10.23
CA ALA A 202 -13.30 -18.21 11.49
C ALA A 202 -14.75 -17.74 11.31
N SER A 203 -15.68 -18.27 12.11
CA SER A 203 -17.06 -17.76 12.19
C SER A 203 -17.13 -16.33 12.76
N HIS A 204 -16.17 -15.98 13.62
CA HIS A 204 -15.98 -14.64 14.14
C HIS A 204 -14.48 -14.36 14.29
N TRP A 205 -13.98 -13.37 13.54
CA TRP A 205 -12.60 -12.91 13.66
C TRP A 205 -12.51 -11.61 14.44
N MET A 206 -11.65 -11.59 15.46
CA MET A 206 -11.25 -10.36 16.14
C MET A 206 -9.93 -9.86 15.57
N ALA A 207 -9.90 -8.59 15.16
CA ALA A 207 -8.69 -7.98 14.64
C ALA A 207 -7.52 -8.13 15.64
N LYS A 208 -6.37 -8.57 15.15
CA LYS A 208 -5.17 -8.76 15.98
C LYS A 208 -4.33 -7.49 16.01
N PHE A 209 -3.90 -7.09 17.20
CA PHE A 209 -3.01 -5.95 17.45
C PHE A 209 -1.81 -6.43 18.27
N ASP A 210 -0.71 -5.69 18.22
CA ASP A 210 0.52 -6.00 18.94
C ASP A 210 0.79 -5.08 20.14
#